data_AF-A0AA36I147-F1
#
_entry.id   AF-A0AA36I147-F1
#
_cell.length_a   1.000
_cell.length_b   1.000
_cell.length_c   1.000
_cell.angle_alpha   90.00
_cell.angle_beta   90.00
_cell.angle_gamma   90.00
#
_symmetry.space_group_name_H-M   'P 1'
#
loop_
_entity.id
_entity.type
_entity.pdbx_description
1 polymer ?
#
loop_
_entity_poly.entity_id
_entity_poly.type
_entity_poly.pdbx_seq_one_letter_code
_entity_poly.pdbx_strand_id
1 'polypeptide(L)'
;MPEVARALAGAEAYPPQVLAMLSENLAACLSEPKEDRHAFQARVAEMAGEVLASIKAGIEGKISAAKEKLEKADAEKATREAAVEETKAKAVQGSEALDSAKKEVQAAVAEMKAANEALKKAEQEQKAGDAELAGNESKKAKLESTIETIFVPCKEGALQPALITKGVQELTKLGKDWGFDTALITSLPSALSKEPASRGSFDSVVVKQVEEELQNRLETLKKSLAEAAPAREERAGQVSAKSAALEAAKLKDQSLVAAVKAAQEASKEAEAAMKAAARALKAFGPEMKSTGAELAEAEESLASIEGVLATFRGLLDRSKEVPPEPAAEAAEAAAAAEPAASS
;
A
#
# COMPACT_ATOMS: atom_id res chain seq x y z
N MET A 1 -1.94 18.72 67.63
CA MET A 1 -0.61 19.36 67.46
C MET A 1 0.34 18.55 66.58
N PRO A 2 0.71 17.29 66.90
CA PRO A 2 1.68 16.54 66.08
C PRO A 2 1.19 16.26 64.65
N GLU A 3 -0.12 16.07 64.47
CA GLU A 3 -0.75 15.85 63.16
C GLU A 3 -0.66 17.09 62.25
N VAL A 4 -0.80 18.30 62.80
CA VAL A 4 -0.66 19.56 62.05
C VAL A 4 0.79 19.80 61.64
N ALA A 5 1.74 19.57 62.54
CA ALA A 5 3.17 19.69 62.25
C ALA A 5 3.62 18.67 61.18
N ARG A 6 3.09 17.43 61.24
CA ARG A 6 3.36 16.38 60.25
C ARG A 6 2.79 16.72 58.87
N ALA A 7 1.57 17.25 58.81
CA ALA A 7 0.95 17.67 57.55
C ALA A 7 1.72 18.82 56.88
N LEU A 8 2.22 19.79 57.67
CA LEU A 8 3.08 20.86 57.17
C LEU A 8 4.41 20.34 56.62
N ALA A 9 5.08 19.43 57.34
CA ALA A 9 6.34 18.86 56.92
C ALA A 9 6.23 18.05 55.60
N GLY A 10 5.03 17.53 55.29
CA GLY A 10 4.75 16.77 54.08
C GLY A 10 4.31 17.61 52.86
N ALA A 11 4.31 18.94 52.93
CA ALA A 11 3.90 19.79 51.81
C ALA A 11 4.95 19.76 50.67
N GLU A 12 4.55 19.41 49.46
CA GLU A 12 5.51 19.30 48.33
C GLU A 12 5.78 20.65 47.62
N ALA A 13 4.94 21.66 47.83
CA ALA A 13 4.98 22.94 47.12
C ALA A 13 5.92 24.00 47.74
N TYR A 14 6.63 23.67 48.84
CA TYR A 14 7.43 24.64 49.59
C TYR A 14 8.85 24.11 49.90
N PRO A 15 9.83 25.01 50.12
CA PRO A 15 11.18 24.58 50.48
C PRO A 15 11.22 23.79 51.81
N PRO A 16 11.94 22.65 51.88
CA PRO A 16 11.99 21.80 53.08
C PRO A 16 12.41 22.54 54.35
N GLN A 17 13.31 23.52 54.23
CA GLN A 17 13.78 24.33 55.37
C GLN A 17 12.68 25.22 55.94
N VAL A 18 11.78 25.72 55.09
CA VAL A 18 10.63 26.55 55.50
C VAL A 18 9.61 25.69 56.22
N LEU A 19 9.35 24.48 55.71
CA LEU A 19 8.41 23.54 56.32
C LEU A 19 8.93 23.02 57.67
N ALA A 20 10.22 22.72 57.78
CA ALA A 20 10.86 22.36 59.04
C ALA A 20 10.72 23.49 60.07
N MET A 21 11.10 24.72 59.69
CA MET A 21 10.97 25.89 60.57
C MET A 21 9.53 26.11 61.04
N LEU A 22 8.54 26.03 60.14
CA LEU A 22 7.13 26.18 60.49
C LEU A 22 6.66 25.06 61.41
N SER A 23 7.00 23.80 61.12
CA SER A 23 6.57 22.64 61.90
C SER A 23 7.13 22.62 63.33
N GLU A 24 8.40 22.99 63.52
CA GLU A 24 9.08 23.01 64.82
C GLU A 24 8.59 24.16 65.71
N ASN A 25 8.35 25.34 65.12
CA ASN A 25 7.93 26.52 65.88
C ASN A 25 6.41 26.55 66.13
N LEU A 26 5.61 25.78 65.38
CA LEU A 26 4.15 25.77 65.50
C LEU A 26 3.68 25.43 66.92
N ALA A 27 4.39 24.53 67.60
CA ALA A 27 4.06 24.10 68.96
C ALA A 27 4.13 25.24 69.97
N ALA A 28 5.21 26.03 69.91
CA ALA A 28 5.41 27.19 70.77
C ALA A 28 4.55 28.39 70.36
N CYS A 29 4.12 28.48 69.10
CA CYS A 29 3.30 29.58 68.61
C CYS A 29 1.81 29.41 68.94
N LEU A 30 1.32 28.18 69.06
CA LEU A 30 -0.09 27.88 69.37
C LEU A 30 -0.31 27.47 70.84
N SER A 31 0.75 27.46 71.68
CA SER A 31 0.66 27.10 73.09
C SER A 31 0.03 28.16 73.99
N GLU A 32 -0.13 29.39 73.49
CA GLU A 32 -0.82 30.49 74.17
C GLU A 32 -2.18 30.79 73.53
N PRO A 33 -3.17 31.28 74.31
CA PRO A 33 -4.43 31.80 73.78
C PRO A 33 -4.21 32.92 72.77
N LYS A 34 -5.14 33.09 71.83
CA LYS A 34 -4.99 34.03 70.71
C LYS A 34 -4.70 35.47 71.16
N GLU A 35 -5.18 35.86 72.34
CA GLU A 35 -5.01 37.21 72.90
C GLU A 35 -3.59 37.49 73.40
N ASP A 36 -2.83 36.45 73.79
CA ASP A 36 -1.48 36.60 74.33
C ASP A 36 -0.39 36.39 73.31
N ARG A 37 -0.72 35.91 72.11
CA ARG A 37 0.26 35.60 71.08
C ARG A 37 1.02 36.85 70.64
N HIS A 38 2.34 36.77 70.67
CA HIS A 38 3.22 37.77 70.08
C HIS A 38 3.02 37.82 68.55
N ALA A 39 3.26 38.98 67.93
CA ALA A 39 3.10 39.19 66.49
C ALA A 39 3.86 38.16 65.62
N PHE A 40 5.03 37.71 66.08
CA PHE A 40 5.79 36.64 65.42
C PHE A 40 5.07 35.28 65.46
N GLN A 41 4.47 34.91 66.61
CA GLN A 41 3.72 33.67 66.77
C GLN A 41 2.45 33.68 65.90
N ALA A 42 1.78 34.83 65.81
CA ALA A 42 0.63 35.03 64.93
C ALA A 42 1.01 34.85 63.45
N ARG A 43 2.14 35.41 63.02
CA ARG A 43 2.62 35.30 61.63
C ARG A 43 3.04 33.88 61.25
N VAL A 44 3.70 33.15 62.16
CA VAL A 44 4.04 31.73 61.95
C VAL A 44 2.78 30.87 61.83
N ALA A 45 1.74 31.17 62.63
CA ALA A 45 0.46 30.49 62.52
C ALA A 45 -0.25 30.81 61.19
N GLU A 46 -0.26 32.07 60.74
CA GLU A 46 -0.80 32.47 59.44
C GLU A 46 -0.14 31.72 58.29
N MET A 47 1.20 31.70 58.25
CA MET A 47 1.97 30.96 57.23
C MET A 47 1.69 29.45 57.25
N ALA A 48 1.54 28.85 58.43
CA ALA A 48 1.11 27.45 58.54
C ALA A 48 -0.31 27.23 57.98
N GLY A 49 -1.22 28.18 58.21
CA GLY A 49 -2.56 28.16 57.63
C GLY A 49 -2.55 28.21 56.10
N GLU A 50 -1.71 29.07 55.51
CA GLU A 50 -1.54 29.17 54.05
C GLU A 50 -1.00 27.87 53.43
N VAL A 51 0.01 27.25 54.06
CA VAL A 51 0.56 25.97 53.60
C VAL A 51 -0.52 24.88 53.64
N LEU A 52 -1.25 24.73 54.75
CA LEU A 52 -2.32 23.72 54.85
C LEU A 52 -3.47 23.98 53.87
N ALA A 53 -3.83 25.24 53.64
CA ALA A 53 -4.83 25.62 52.64
C ALA A 53 -4.38 25.26 51.22
N SER A 54 -3.10 25.47 50.89
CA SER A 54 -2.56 25.10 49.58
C SER A 54 -2.52 23.59 49.35
N ILE A 55 -2.24 22.78 50.38
CA ILE A 55 -2.33 21.31 50.31
C ILE A 55 -3.77 20.88 50.02
N LYS A 56 -4.75 21.43 50.75
CA LYS A 56 -6.17 21.17 50.52
C LYS A 56 -6.57 21.52 49.09
N ALA A 57 -6.21 22.71 48.60
CA ALA A 57 -6.51 23.13 47.23
C ALA A 57 -5.88 22.21 46.17
N GLY A 58 -4.66 21.72 46.42
CA GLY A 58 -4.01 20.74 45.55
C GLY A 58 -4.76 19.39 45.48
N ILE A 59 -5.24 18.90 46.62
CA ILE A 59 -6.04 17.67 46.69
C ILE A 59 -7.41 17.86 46.02
N GLU A 60 -8.10 18.97 46.27
CA GLU A 60 -9.36 19.33 45.59
C GLU A 60 -9.17 19.42 44.07
N GLY A 61 -8.03 19.95 43.61
CA GLY A 61 -7.64 19.95 42.20
C GLY A 61 -7.49 18.55 41.62
N LYS A 62 -6.82 17.62 42.33
CA LYS A 62 -6.70 16.21 41.93
C LYS A 62 -8.06 15.52 41.84
N ILE A 63 -8.94 15.74 42.84
CA ILE A 63 -10.31 15.22 42.84
C ILE A 63 -11.10 15.74 41.63
N SER A 64 -11.01 17.04 41.35
CA SER A 64 -11.69 17.65 40.21
C SER A 64 -11.23 17.04 38.88
N ALA A 65 -9.91 16.89 38.68
CA ALA A 65 -9.36 16.31 37.45
C ALA A 65 -9.76 14.83 37.27
N ALA A 66 -9.73 14.04 38.35
CA ALA A 66 -10.12 12.63 38.31
C ALA A 66 -11.63 12.48 38.05
N LYS A 67 -12.48 13.31 38.67
CA LYS A 67 -13.92 13.35 38.40
C LYS A 67 -14.23 13.72 36.95
N GLU A 68 -13.60 14.77 36.43
CA GLU A 68 -13.78 15.17 35.02
C GLU A 68 -13.38 14.05 34.05
N LYS A 69 -12.29 13.33 34.34
CA LYS A 69 -11.86 12.19 33.52
C LYS A 69 -12.87 11.04 33.57
N LEU A 70 -13.43 10.73 34.74
CA LEU A 70 -14.45 9.69 34.89
C LEU A 70 -15.79 10.08 34.27
N GLU A 71 -16.19 11.36 34.32
CA GLU A 71 -17.39 11.87 33.66
C GLU A 71 -17.32 11.72 32.14
N LYS A 72 -16.12 11.89 31.56
CA LYS A 72 -15.86 11.73 30.12
C LYS A 72 -15.63 10.27 29.70
N ALA A 73 -15.53 9.34 30.65
CA ALA A 73 -15.13 7.96 30.39
C ALA A 73 -16.06 7.25 29.40
N ASP A 74 -17.38 7.38 29.55
CA ASP A 74 -18.32 6.69 28.65
C ASP A 74 -18.23 7.19 27.20
N ALA A 75 -18.04 8.51 27.02
CA ALA A 75 -17.86 9.10 25.70
C ALA A 75 -16.52 8.67 25.06
N GLU A 76 -15.45 8.61 25.84
CA GLU A 76 -14.15 8.14 25.39
C GLU A 76 -14.19 6.64 25.03
N LYS A 77 -14.84 5.82 25.86
CA LYS A 77 -15.05 4.40 25.59
C LYS A 77 -15.81 4.20 24.29
N ALA A 78 -16.93 4.91 24.10
CA ALA A 78 -17.71 4.84 22.87
C ALA A 78 -16.88 5.23 21.64
N THR A 79 -16.01 6.24 21.77
CA THR A 79 -15.08 6.65 20.70
C THR A 79 -14.07 5.54 20.39
N ARG A 80 -13.48 4.91 21.40
CA ARG A 80 -12.52 3.80 21.23
C ARG A 80 -13.21 2.55 20.64
N GLU A 81 -14.44 2.24 21.04
CA GLU A 81 -15.26 1.15 20.46
C GLU A 81 -15.59 1.41 18.98
N ALA A 82 -16.01 2.64 18.65
CA ALA A 82 -16.26 3.04 17.26
C ALA A 82 -15.00 2.92 16.39
N ALA A 83 -13.84 3.35 16.92
CA ALA A 83 -12.56 3.22 16.23
C ALA A 83 -12.17 1.75 15.98
N VAL A 84 -12.48 0.84 16.93
CA VAL A 84 -12.26 -0.61 16.73
C VAL A 84 -13.13 -1.15 15.60
N GLU A 85 -14.42 -0.83 15.58
CA GLU A 85 -15.31 -1.32 14.52
C GLU A 85 -14.95 -0.74 13.15
N GLU A 86 -14.60 0.56 13.08
CA GLU A 86 -14.15 1.19 11.83
C GLU A 86 -12.86 0.55 11.29
N THR A 87 -11.84 0.41 12.14
CA THR A 87 -10.54 -0.18 11.73
C THR A 87 -10.65 -1.66 11.40
N LYS A 88 -11.52 -2.40 12.08
CA LYS A 88 -11.84 -3.80 11.76
C LYS A 88 -12.54 -3.91 10.41
N ALA A 89 -13.52 -3.05 10.10
CA ALA A 89 -14.16 -3.02 8.80
C ALA A 89 -13.14 -2.74 7.67
N LYS A 90 -12.23 -1.76 7.88
CA LYS A 90 -11.12 -1.47 6.96
C LYS A 90 -10.18 -2.65 6.78
N ALA A 91 -9.86 -3.39 7.86
CA ALA A 91 -9.00 -4.57 7.78
C ALA A 91 -9.65 -5.70 6.96
N VAL A 92 -10.96 -5.93 7.13
CA VAL A 92 -11.73 -6.90 6.32
C VAL A 92 -11.73 -6.48 4.86
N GLN A 93 -12.09 -5.23 4.56
CA GLN A 93 -12.08 -4.70 3.19
C GLN A 93 -10.69 -4.80 2.54
N GLY A 94 -9.63 -4.47 3.28
CA GLY A 94 -8.26 -4.59 2.80
C GLY A 94 -7.86 -6.03 2.48
N SER A 95 -8.29 -6.99 3.29
CA SER A 95 -8.06 -8.42 3.03
C SER A 95 -8.82 -8.91 1.80
N GLU A 96 -10.09 -8.54 1.66
CA GLU A 96 -10.92 -8.91 0.50
C GLU A 96 -10.37 -8.32 -0.80
N ALA A 97 -9.94 -7.05 -0.77
CA ALA A 97 -9.30 -6.39 -1.91
C ALA A 97 -8.00 -7.08 -2.32
N LEU A 98 -7.16 -7.48 -1.34
CA LEU A 98 -5.95 -8.24 -1.61
C LEU A 98 -6.24 -9.59 -2.26
N ASP A 99 -7.25 -10.31 -1.78
CA ASP A 99 -7.61 -11.62 -2.34
C ASP A 99 -8.23 -11.50 -3.73
N SER A 100 -9.01 -10.45 -4.00
CA SER A 100 -9.51 -10.13 -5.35
C SER A 100 -8.35 -9.84 -6.30
N ALA A 101 -7.42 -8.97 -5.90
CA ALA A 101 -6.25 -8.62 -6.72
C ALA A 101 -5.38 -9.84 -7.04
N LYS A 102 -5.20 -10.77 -6.09
CA LYS A 102 -4.47 -12.03 -6.33
C LYS A 102 -5.17 -12.90 -7.38
N LYS A 103 -6.51 -12.99 -7.35
CA LYS A 103 -7.28 -13.75 -8.35
C LYS A 103 -7.15 -13.13 -9.75
N GLU A 104 -7.13 -11.80 -9.84
CA GLU A 104 -6.92 -11.09 -11.10
C GLU A 104 -5.53 -11.37 -11.69
N VAL A 105 -4.48 -11.38 -10.86
CA VAL A 105 -3.13 -11.78 -11.30
C VAL A 105 -3.12 -13.22 -11.80
N GLN A 106 -3.76 -14.15 -11.10
CA GLN A 106 -3.84 -15.55 -11.55
C GLN A 106 -4.51 -15.67 -12.93
N ALA A 107 -5.60 -14.92 -13.16
CA ALA A 107 -6.27 -14.87 -14.44
C ALA A 107 -5.38 -14.25 -15.54
N ALA A 108 -4.65 -13.17 -15.22
CA ALA A 108 -3.74 -12.51 -16.16
C ALA A 108 -2.54 -13.40 -16.54
N VAL A 109 -1.98 -14.16 -15.58
CA VAL A 109 -0.94 -15.15 -15.85
C VAL A 109 -1.44 -16.25 -16.78
N ALA A 110 -2.67 -16.73 -16.59
CA ALA A 110 -3.28 -17.71 -17.47
C ALA A 110 -3.49 -17.16 -18.89
N GLU A 111 -3.96 -15.91 -19.01
CA GLU A 111 -4.12 -15.19 -20.27
C GLU A 111 -2.77 -15.00 -20.99
N MET A 112 -1.71 -14.61 -20.27
CA MET A 112 -0.36 -14.47 -20.82
C MET A 112 0.18 -15.80 -21.36
N LYS A 113 -0.03 -16.91 -20.62
CA LYS A 113 0.37 -18.25 -21.08
C LYS A 113 -0.37 -18.66 -22.36
N ALA A 114 -1.69 -18.47 -22.40
CA ALA A 114 -2.49 -18.76 -23.58
C ALA A 114 -2.07 -17.90 -24.79
N ALA A 115 -1.79 -16.62 -24.58
CA ALA A 115 -1.28 -15.73 -25.63
C ALA A 115 0.09 -16.17 -26.17
N ASN A 116 0.99 -16.61 -25.29
CA ASN A 116 2.31 -17.12 -25.68
C ASN A 116 2.21 -18.43 -26.48
N GLU A 117 1.33 -19.35 -26.08
CA GLU A 117 1.06 -20.59 -26.82
C GLU A 117 0.46 -20.29 -28.20
N ALA A 118 -0.48 -19.34 -28.28
CA ALA A 118 -1.06 -18.91 -29.54
C ALA A 118 -0.03 -18.27 -30.48
N LEU A 119 0.89 -17.45 -29.95
CA LEU A 119 2.00 -16.89 -30.72
C LEU A 119 2.91 -17.99 -31.27
N LYS A 120 3.33 -18.95 -30.43
CA LYS A 120 4.17 -20.08 -30.86
C LYS A 120 3.52 -20.90 -31.97
N LYS A 121 2.21 -21.14 -31.87
CA LYS A 121 1.46 -21.85 -32.91
C LYS A 121 1.43 -21.05 -34.22
N ALA A 122 1.15 -19.75 -34.16
CA ALA A 122 1.15 -18.88 -35.34
C ALA A 122 2.54 -18.80 -36.00
N GLU A 123 3.62 -18.75 -35.21
CA GLU A 123 5.00 -18.77 -35.73
C GLU A 123 5.35 -20.10 -36.40
N GLN A 124 4.86 -21.23 -35.87
CA GLN A 124 5.03 -22.54 -36.50
C GLN A 124 4.28 -22.64 -37.82
N GLU A 125 3.03 -22.16 -37.86
CA GLU A 125 2.20 -22.12 -39.07
C GLU A 125 2.82 -21.19 -40.13
N GLN A 126 3.34 -20.04 -39.74
CA GLN A 126 4.10 -19.14 -40.63
C GLN A 126 5.33 -19.84 -41.20
N LYS A 127 6.17 -20.45 -40.35
CA LYS A 127 7.40 -21.13 -40.80
C LYS A 127 7.10 -22.30 -41.73
N ALA A 128 6.14 -23.16 -41.37
CA ALA A 128 5.76 -24.31 -42.19
C ALA A 128 5.18 -23.86 -43.53
N GLY A 129 4.31 -22.86 -43.49
CA GLY A 129 3.62 -22.35 -44.65
C GLY A 129 4.48 -21.53 -45.61
N ASP A 130 5.47 -20.81 -45.09
CA ASP A 130 6.36 -19.94 -45.88
C ASP A 130 7.59 -20.71 -46.42
N ALA A 131 7.85 -21.93 -45.94
CA ALA A 131 9.02 -22.73 -46.35
C ALA A 131 9.06 -23.00 -47.86
N GLU A 132 7.93 -23.40 -48.45
CA GLU A 132 7.85 -23.65 -49.90
C GLU A 132 7.98 -22.36 -50.72
N LEU A 133 7.50 -21.23 -50.18
CA LEU A 133 7.59 -19.92 -50.83
C LEU A 133 9.03 -19.43 -50.90
N ALA A 134 9.79 -19.55 -49.81
CA ALA A 134 11.22 -19.22 -49.81
C ALA A 134 12.00 -20.07 -50.83
N GLY A 135 11.64 -21.36 -50.96
CA GLY A 135 12.19 -22.24 -51.99
C GLY A 135 11.84 -21.79 -53.41
N ASN A 136 10.60 -21.40 -53.65
CA ASN A 136 10.12 -20.92 -54.95
C ASN A 136 10.71 -19.55 -55.32
N GLU A 137 10.89 -18.63 -54.36
CA GLU A 137 11.59 -17.36 -54.54
C GLU A 137 13.06 -17.58 -54.95
N SER A 138 13.76 -18.49 -54.29
CA SER A 138 15.15 -18.85 -54.65
C SER A 138 15.24 -19.48 -56.04
N LYS A 139 14.33 -20.40 -56.38
CA LYS A 139 14.24 -21.00 -57.72
C LYS A 139 13.95 -19.95 -58.78
N LYS A 140 13.00 -19.04 -58.54
CA LYS A 140 12.67 -17.94 -59.44
C LYS A 140 13.90 -17.05 -59.68
N ALA A 141 14.58 -16.61 -58.62
CA ALA A 141 15.76 -15.76 -58.72
C ALA A 141 16.90 -16.45 -59.50
N LYS A 142 17.14 -17.73 -59.25
CA LYS A 142 18.15 -18.51 -60.00
C LYS A 142 17.78 -18.63 -61.48
N LEU A 143 16.50 -18.85 -61.78
CA LEU A 143 16.02 -18.96 -63.16
C LEU A 143 16.12 -17.62 -63.89
N GLU A 144 15.67 -16.51 -63.28
CA GLU A 144 15.80 -15.15 -63.84
C GLU A 144 17.27 -14.82 -64.13
N SER A 145 18.15 -15.06 -63.16
CA SER A 145 19.59 -14.86 -63.34
C SER A 145 20.17 -15.74 -64.45
N THR A 146 19.76 -17.00 -64.56
CA THR A 146 20.26 -17.91 -65.60
C THR A 146 19.79 -17.47 -66.99
N ILE A 147 18.54 -17.02 -67.11
CA ILE A 147 17.98 -16.52 -68.36
C ILE A 147 18.77 -15.27 -68.82
N GLU A 148 18.93 -14.29 -67.93
CA GLU A 148 19.55 -13.00 -68.24
C GLU A 148 21.06 -13.09 -68.49
N THR A 149 21.78 -13.85 -67.65
CA THR A 149 23.26 -13.85 -67.67
C THR A 149 23.86 -14.93 -68.56
N ILE A 150 23.10 -15.98 -68.89
CA ILE A 150 23.61 -17.14 -69.65
C ILE A 150 22.80 -17.36 -70.92
N PHE A 151 21.49 -17.59 -70.80
CA PHE A 151 20.68 -18.03 -71.94
C PHE A 151 20.56 -16.96 -73.02
N VAL A 152 20.17 -15.73 -72.66
CA VAL A 152 20.00 -14.62 -73.61
C VAL A 152 21.33 -14.29 -74.33
N PRO A 153 22.46 -14.11 -73.63
CA PRO A 153 23.76 -13.88 -74.29
C PRO A 153 24.21 -15.05 -75.18
N CYS A 154 23.96 -16.31 -74.79
CA CYS A 154 24.23 -17.48 -75.63
C CYS A 154 23.34 -17.50 -76.88
N LYS A 155 22.06 -17.14 -76.73
CA LYS A 155 21.10 -17.07 -77.85
C LYS A 155 21.53 -16.03 -78.87
N GLU A 156 21.94 -14.84 -78.41
CA GLU A 156 22.30 -13.69 -79.24
C GLU A 156 23.74 -13.72 -79.76
N GLY A 157 24.59 -14.64 -79.25
CA GLY A 157 26.01 -14.68 -79.60
C GLY A 157 26.86 -13.59 -78.94
N ALA A 158 26.33 -12.95 -77.89
CA ALA A 158 26.98 -11.89 -77.13
C ALA A 158 27.82 -12.41 -75.94
N LEU A 159 27.73 -13.70 -75.62
CA LEU A 159 28.51 -14.29 -74.53
C LEU A 159 29.98 -14.50 -74.96
N GLN A 160 30.92 -14.20 -74.06
CA GLN A 160 32.35 -14.39 -74.33
C GLN A 160 32.67 -15.87 -74.64
N PRO A 161 33.50 -16.18 -75.67
CA PRO A 161 33.78 -17.55 -76.09
C PRO A 161 34.27 -18.48 -74.97
N ALA A 162 35.07 -17.95 -74.03
CA ALA A 162 35.59 -18.70 -72.89
C ALA A 162 34.51 -19.11 -71.87
N LEU A 163 33.33 -18.48 -71.90
CA LEU A 163 32.23 -18.72 -70.96
C LEU A 163 31.11 -19.58 -71.57
N ILE A 164 31.05 -19.72 -72.90
CA ILE A 164 29.98 -20.47 -73.60
C ILE A 164 29.89 -21.91 -73.09
N THR A 165 31.00 -22.65 -73.05
CA THR A 165 30.99 -24.06 -72.62
C THR A 165 30.50 -24.22 -71.18
N LYS A 166 30.88 -23.31 -70.27
CA LYS A 166 30.45 -23.34 -68.86
C LYS A 166 28.97 -22.97 -68.72
N GLY A 167 28.53 -21.92 -69.41
CA GLY A 167 27.14 -21.46 -69.39
C GLY A 167 26.18 -22.51 -69.96
N VAL A 168 26.56 -23.15 -71.06
CA VAL A 168 25.80 -24.26 -71.64
C VAL A 168 25.71 -25.44 -70.68
N GLN A 169 26.80 -25.82 -70.00
CA GLN A 169 26.76 -26.88 -68.98
C GLN A 169 25.84 -26.53 -67.81
N GLU A 170 25.83 -25.27 -67.37
CA GLU A 170 24.94 -24.79 -66.31
C GLU A 170 23.47 -24.84 -66.73
N LEU A 171 23.14 -24.43 -67.96
CA LEU A 171 21.79 -24.57 -68.54
C LEU A 171 21.36 -26.03 -68.68
N THR A 172 22.24 -26.91 -69.17
CA THR A 172 21.99 -28.34 -69.25
C THR A 172 21.74 -28.94 -67.86
N LYS A 173 22.49 -28.52 -66.84
CA LYS A 173 22.29 -28.97 -65.47
C LYS A 173 20.95 -28.47 -64.92
N LEU A 174 20.65 -27.19 -65.10
CA LEU A 174 19.38 -26.60 -64.66
C LEU A 174 18.19 -27.31 -65.30
N GLY A 175 18.24 -27.55 -66.62
CA GLY A 175 17.19 -28.27 -67.33
C GLY A 175 17.00 -29.70 -66.86
N LYS A 176 18.08 -30.41 -66.49
CA LYS A 176 17.98 -31.75 -65.85
C LYS A 176 17.35 -31.67 -64.47
N ASP A 177 17.82 -30.76 -63.63
CA ASP A 177 17.33 -30.57 -62.26
C ASP A 177 15.84 -30.21 -62.24
N TRP A 178 15.33 -29.62 -63.32
CA TRP A 178 13.97 -29.11 -63.45
C TRP A 178 13.06 -29.96 -64.36
N GLY A 179 13.59 -31.07 -64.89
CA GLY A 179 12.81 -32.08 -65.62
C GLY A 179 12.45 -31.69 -67.05
N PHE A 180 13.26 -30.88 -67.73
CA PHE A 180 13.05 -30.56 -69.13
C PHE A 180 13.21 -31.81 -70.01
N ASP A 181 12.62 -31.76 -71.21
CA ASP A 181 12.69 -32.88 -72.15
C ASP A 181 14.14 -33.33 -72.40
N THR A 182 14.38 -34.65 -72.30
CA THR A 182 15.72 -35.20 -72.34
C THR A 182 16.38 -35.04 -73.71
N ALA A 183 15.61 -35.11 -74.80
CA ALA A 183 16.12 -34.91 -76.15
C ALA A 183 16.49 -33.43 -76.38
N LEU A 184 15.69 -32.51 -75.83
CA LEU A 184 15.95 -31.08 -75.84
C LEU A 184 17.26 -30.75 -75.11
N ILE A 185 17.44 -31.28 -73.89
CA ILE A 185 18.65 -31.05 -73.09
C ILE A 185 19.89 -31.70 -73.69
N THR A 186 19.76 -32.82 -74.37
CA THR A 186 20.87 -33.50 -75.07
C THR A 186 21.31 -32.72 -76.32
N SER A 187 20.37 -32.05 -76.98
CA SER A 187 20.62 -31.27 -78.21
C SER A 187 21.07 -29.83 -77.93
N LEU A 188 20.79 -29.31 -76.72
CA LEU A 188 21.10 -27.94 -76.32
C LEU A 188 22.58 -27.56 -76.45
N PRO A 189 23.56 -28.41 -76.06
CA PRO A 189 24.96 -28.04 -76.13
C PRO A 189 25.46 -27.83 -77.56
N SER A 190 25.04 -28.67 -78.50
CA SER A 190 25.42 -28.52 -79.91
C SER A 190 24.76 -27.31 -80.57
N ALA A 191 23.57 -26.91 -80.13
CA ALA A 191 22.85 -25.77 -80.68
C ALA A 191 23.42 -24.42 -80.18
N LEU A 192 23.66 -24.29 -78.87
CA LEU A 192 24.15 -23.05 -78.26
C LEU A 192 25.67 -22.84 -78.40
N SER A 193 26.45 -23.90 -78.70
CA SER A 193 27.90 -23.75 -78.98
C SER A 193 28.19 -23.23 -80.39
N LYS A 194 27.20 -23.23 -81.29
CA LYS A 194 27.30 -22.62 -82.62
C LYS A 194 26.96 -21.13 -82.54
N GLU A 195 27.68 -20.33 -83.33
CA GLU A 195 27.31 -18.94 -83.57
C GLU A 195 25.88 -18.85 -84.14
N PRO A 196 25.10 -17.81 -83.79
CA PRO A 196 23.72 -17.67 -84.25
C PRO A 196 23.55 -17.82 -85.78
N ALA A 197 24.47 -17.27 -86.56
CA ALA A 197 24.46 -17.36 -88.02
C ALA A 197 24.77 -18.76 -88.58
N SER A 198 25.43 -19.61 -87.78
CA SER A 198 25.82 -20.99 -88.14
C SER A 198 24.83 -22.04 -87.64
N ARG A 199 23.71 -21.64 -87.01
CA ARG A 199 22.67 -22.55 -86.52
C ARG A 199 21.77 -23.00 -87.65
N GLY A 200 21.56 -24.31 -87.77
CA GLY A 200 20.59 -24.89 -88.70
C GLY A 200 19.14 -24.71 -88.23
N SER A 201 18.19 -25.19 -89.02
CA SER A 201 16.76 -25.20 -88.67
C SER A 201 16.52 -25.94 -87.35
N PHE A 202 17.11 -27.13 -87.17
CA PHE A 202 16.99 -27.92 -85.95
C PHE A 202 17.56 -27.19 -84.71
N ASP A 203 18.77 -26.62 -84.81
CA ASP A 203 19.38 -25.86 -83.71
C ASP A 203 18.49 -24.67 -83.29
N SER A 204 17.88 -24.00 -84.26
CA SER A 204 16.96 -22.88 -84.01
C SER A 204 15.69 -23.31 -83.28
N VAL A 205 15.12 -24.47 -83.63
CA VAL A 205 13.96 -25.04 -82.91
C VAL A 205 14.34 -25.40 -81.48
N VAL A 206 15.51 -26.02 -81.26
CA VAL A 206 15.98 -26.41 -79.91
C VAL A 206 16.14 -25.17 -79.01
N VAL A 207 16.79 -24.10 -79.50
CA VAL A 207 16.96 -22.86 -78.73
C VAL A 207 15.62 -22.23 -78.39
N LYS A 208 14.68 -22.18 -79.36
CA LYS A 208 13.34 -21.61 -79.13
C LYS A 208 12.52 -22.43 -78.12
N GLN A 209 12.55 -23.75 -78.21
CA GLN A 209 11.83 -24.62 -77.26
C GLN A 209 12.39 -24.51 -75.84
N VAL A 210 13.72 -24.39 -75.66
CA VAL A 210 14.30 -24.13 -74.34
C VAL A 210 13.91 -22.76 -73.81
N GLU A 211 13.86 -21.73 -74.66
CA GLU A 211 13.36 -20.41 -74.25
C GLU A 211 11.92 -20.47 -73.76
N GLU A 212 11.03 -21.11 -74.53
CA GLU A 212 9.63 -21.29 -74.17
C GLU A 212 9.49 -22.04 -72.84
N GLU A 213 10.26 -23.12 -72.64
CA GLU A 213 10.23 -23.90 -71.39
C GLU A 213 10.74 -23.09 -70.17
N LEU A 214 11.85 -22.36 -70.34
CA LEU A 214 12.39 -21.46 -69.30
C LEU A 214 11.37 -20.37 -68.92
N GLN A 215 10.72 -19.75 -69.91
CA GLN A 215 9.70 -18.72 -69.68
C GLN A 215 8.44 -19.31 -69.04
N ASN A 216 7.91 -20.42 -69.54
CA ASN A 216 6.74 -21.11 -68.97
C ASN A 216 6.96 -21.44 -67.49
N ARG A 217 8.17 -21.90 -67.16
CA ARG A 217 8.52 -22.24 -65.79
C ARG A 217 8.68 -21.02 -64.89
N LEU A 218 9.24 -19.94 -65.43
CA LEU A 218 9.31 -18.66 -64.74
C LEU A 218 7.91 -18.11 -64.45
N GLU A 219 7.01 -18.15 -65.42
CA GLU A 219 5.61 -17.75 -65.26
C GLU A 219 4.89 -18.63 -64.24
N THR A 220 5.12 -19.94 -64.26
CA THR A 220 4.56 -20.88 -63.27
C THR A 220 5.00 -20.52 -61.85
N LEU A 221 6.29 -20.23 -61.64
CA LEU A 221 6.81 -19.82 -60.34
C LEU A 221 6.26 -18.45 -59.92
N LYS A 222 6.20 -17.48 -60.85
CA LYS A 222 5.61 -16.15 -60.60
C LYS A 222 4.14 -16.27 -60.18
N LYS A 223 3.35 -17.08 -60.88
CA LYS A 223 1.95 -17.34 -60.58
C LYS A 223 1.79 -18.01 -59.20
N SER A 224 2.55 -19.07 -58.93
CA SER A 224 2.52 -19.76 -57.62
C SER A 224 2.86 -18.82 -56.46
N LEU A 225 3.87 -17.95 -56.62
CA LEU A 225 4.22 -16.96 -55.61
C LEU A 225 3.13 -15.89 -55.44
N ALA A 226 2.52 -15.44 -56.53
CA ALA A 226 1.43 -14.46 -56.49
C ALA A 226 0.17 -15.04 -55.82
N GLU A 227 -0.19 -16.29 -56.12
CA GLU A 227 -1.34 -16.99 -55.51
C GLU A 227 -1.13 -17.25 -54.01
N ALA A 228 0.11 -17.46 -53.57
CA ALA A 228 0.42 -17.69 -52.17
C ALA A 228 0.71 -16.42 -51.36
N ALA A 229 0.88 -15.26 -52.02
CA ALA A 229 1.17 -13.99 -51.34
C ALA A 229 0.09 -13.61 -50.29
N PRO A 230 -1.22 -13.74 -50.55
CA PRO A 230 -2.25 -13.45 -49.54
C PRO A 230 -2.12 -14.33 -48.30
N ALA A 231 -1.86 -15.64 -48.48
CA ALA A 231 -1.70 -16.56 -47.36
C ALA A 231 -0.44 -16.26 -46.53
N ARG A 232 0.66 -15.85 -47.18
CA ARG A 232 1.88 -15.37 -46.49
C ARG A 232 1.59 -14.12 -45.67
N GLU A 233 0.91 -13.15 -46.27
CA GLU A 233 0.53 -11.90 -45.60
C GLU A 233 -0.41 -12.17 -44.42
N GLU A 234 -1.40 -13.06 -44.58
CA GLU A 234 -2.31 -13.48 -43.53
C GLU A 234 -1.54 -14.11 -42.36
N ARG A 235 -0.61 -15.05 -42.62
CA ARG A 235 0.20 -15.69 -41.57
C ARG A 235 1.08 -14.68 -40.83
N ALA A 236 1.72 -13.75 -41.56
CA ALA A 236 2.50 -12.67 -40.95
C ALA A 236 1.61 -11.74 -40.09
N GLY A 237 0.40 -11.43 -40.57
CA GLY A 237 -0.60 -10.67 -39.83
C GLY A 237 -1.05 -11.37 -38.56
N GLN A 238 -1.28 -12.69 -38.61
CA GLN A 238 -1.61 -13.49 -37.43
C GLN A 238 -0.48 -13.48 -36.39
N VAL A 239 0.77 -13.66 -36.80
CA VAL A 239 1.93 -13.57 -35.88
C VAL A 239 2.03 -12.19 -35.24
N SER A 240 1.89 -11.12 -36.02
CA SER A 240 1.87 -9.74 -35.52
C SER A 240 0.75 -9.54 -34.49
N ALA A 241 -0.48 -9.98 -34.80
CA ALA A 241 -1.63 -9.87 -33.90
C ALA A 241 -1.44 -10.66 -32.60
N LYS A 242 -0.91 -11.89 -32.66
CA LYS A 242 -0.65 -12.71 -31.47
C LYS A 242 0.51 -12.16 -30.64
N SER A 243 1.52 -11.58 -31.28
CA SER A 243 2.63 -10.89 -30.59
C SER A 243 2.12 -9.68 -29.81
N ALA A 244 1.29 -8.84 -30.44
CA ALA A 244 0.66 -7.71 -29.78
C ALA A 244 -0.24 -8.14 -28.60
N ALA A 245 -1.00 -9.23 -28.76
CA ALA A 245 -1.82 -9.78 -27.68
C ALA A 245 -0.98 -10.28 -26.50
N LEU A 246 0.17 -10.92 -26.75
CA LEU A 246 1.10 -11.34 -25.70
C LEU A 246 1.69 -10.13 -24.95
N GLU A 247 2.10 -9.08 -25.66
CA GLU A 247 2.61 -7.86 -25.03
C GLU A 247 1.53 -7.16 -24.19
N ALA A 248 0.29 -7.07 -24.68
CA ALA A 248 -0.83 -6.54 -23.91
C ALA A 248 -1.08 -7.36 -22.63
N ALA A 249 -1.04 -8.69 -22.72
CA ALA A 249 -1.20 -9.57 -21.56
C ALA A 249 -0.04 -9.41 -20.54
N LYS A 250 1.19 -9.21 -21.01
CA LYS A 250 2.35 -8.93 -20.14
C LYS A 250 2.20 -7.60 -19.40
N LEU A 251 1.79 -6.53 -20.09
CA LEU A 251 1.56 -5.23 -19.45
C LEU A 251 0.45 -5.29 -18.41
N LYS A 252 -0.63 -6.02 -18.71
CA LYS A 252 -1.73 -6.28 -17.77
C LYS A 252 -1.24 -7.03 -16.52
N ASP A 253 -0.48 -8.11 -16.69
CA ASP A 253 0.11 -8.87 -15.58
C ASP A 253 1.00 -7.99 -14.70
N GLN A 254 1.90 -7.20 -15.30
CA GLN A 254 2.77 -6.27 -14.57
C GLN A 254 1.97 -5.24 -13.74
N SER A 255 0.93 -4.65 -14.34
CA SER A 255 0.05 -3.71 -13.66
C SER A 255 -0.68 -4.34 -12.47
N LEU A 256 -1.19 -5.57 -12.64
CA LEU A 256 -1.91 -6.28 -11.58
C LEU A 256 -0.98 -6.75 -10.46
N VAL A 257 0.24 -7.16 -10.79
CA VAL A 257 1.27 -7.48 -9.78
C VAL A 257 1.60 -6.24 -8.93
N ALA A 258 1.68 -5.05 -9.55
CA ALA A 258 1.85 -3.81 -8.79
C ALA A 258 0.64 -3.51 -7.90
N ALA A 259 -0.58 -3.72 -8.39
CA ALA A 259 -1.81 -3.57 -7.61
C ALA A 259 -1.88 -4.53 -6.41
N VAL A 260 -1.45 -5.78 -6.56
CA VAL A 260 -1.37 -6.75 -5.44
C VAL A 260 -0.40 -6.27 -4.35
N LYS A 261 0.76 -5.70 -4.73
CA LYS A 261 1.71 -5.15 -3.74
C LYS A 261 1.08 -4.00 -2.94
N ALA A 262 0.44 -3.06 -3.64
CA ALA A 262 -0.25 -1.94 -2.99
C ALA A 262 -1.38 -2.43 -2.07
N ALA A 263 -2.20 -3.38 -2.52
CA ALA A 263 -3.26 -3.98 -1.72
C ALA A 263 -2.71 -4.74 -0.49
N GLN A 264 -1.55 -5.38 -0.62
CA GLN A 264 -0.89 -6.08 0.50
C GLN A 264 -0.37 -5.10 1.56
N GLU A 265 0.21 -3.98 1.14
CA GLU A 265 0.64 -2.92 2.06
C GLU A 265 -0.55 -2.30 2.78
N ALA A 266 -1.60 -1.91 2.04
CA ALA A 266 -2.83 -1.37 2.62
C ALA A 266 -3.51 -2.34 3.60
N SER A 267 -3.54 -3.65 3.28
CA SER A 267 -4.08 -4.68 4.17
C SER A 267 -3.27 -4.79 5.48
N LYS A 268 -1.94 -4.74 5.41
CA LYS A 268 -1.07 -4.76 6.60
C LYS A 268 -1.27 -3.52 7.48
N GLU A 269 -1.37 -2.34 6.87
CA GLU A 269 -1.61 -1.09 7.58
C GLU A 269 -2.97 -1.10 8.29
N ALA A 270 -4.02 -1.58 7.60
CA ALA A 270 -5.34 -1.71 8.18
C ALA A 270 -5.38 -2.72 9.35
N GLU A 271 -4.69 -3.86 9.22
CA GLU A 271 -4.56 -4.83 10.32
C GLU A 271 -3.79 -4.26 11.51
N ALA A 272 -2.73 -3.50 11.27
CA ALA A 272 -1.96 -2.82 12.32
C ALA A 272 -2.82 -1.78 13.05
N ALA A 273 -3.58 -0.97 12.31
CA ALA A 273 -4.51 0.01 12.87
C ALA A 273 -5.61 -0.66 13.72
N MET A 274 -6.19 -1.77 13.25
CA MET A 274 -7.15 -2.56 14.01
C MET A 274 -6.55 -3.07 15.32
N LYS A 275 -5.33 -3.63 15.29
CA LYS A 275 -4.64 -4.10 16.50
C LYS A 275 -4.35 -2.96 17.48
N ALA A 276 -3.97 -1.78 16.98
CA ALA A 276 -3.73 -0.61 17.80
C ALA A 276 -5.00 -0.12 18.50
N ALA A 277 -6.11 0.01 17.75
CA ALA A 277 -7.41 0.40 18.29
C ALA A 277 -7.91 -0.61 19.35
N ALA A 278 -7.80 -1.92 19.07
CA ALA A 278 -8.19 -2.96 20.02
C ALA A 278 -7.36 -2.94 21.31
N ARG A 279 -6.05 -2.67 21.22
CA ARG A 279 -5.17 -2.49 22.39
C ARG A 279 -5.57 -1.25 23.19
N ALA A 280 -5.86 -0.13 22.53
CA ALA A 280 -6.30 1.10 23.19
C ALA A 280 -7.62 0.89 23.94
N LEU A 281 -8.58 0.18 23.34
CA LEU A 281 -9.84 -0.16 24.01
C LEU A 281 -9.60 -1.11 25.19
N LYS A 282 -8.74 -2.12 25.05
CA LYS A 282 -8.41 -3.04 26.15
C LYS A 282 -7.71 -2.33 27.32
N ALA A 283 -6.88 -1.34 27.04
CA ALA A 283 -6.19 -0.54 28.05
C ALA A 283 -7.12 0.43 28.81
N PHE A 284 -8.29 0.76 28.23
CA PHE A 284 -9.23 1.70 28.81
C PHE A 284 -9.76 1.26 30.19
N GLY A 285 -10.14 -0.03 30.33
CA GLY A 285 -10.65 -0.56 31.61
C GLY A 285 -9.66 -0.40 32.77
N PRO A 286 -8.40 -0.86 32.64
CA PRO A 286 -7.35 -0.60 33.62
C PRO A 286 -7.10 0.89 33.90
N GLU A 287 -7.11 1.73 32.87
CA GLU A 287 -6.92 3.18 33.01
C GLU A 287 -8.01 3.83 33.87
N MET A 288 -9.28 3.47 33.64
CA MET A 288 -10.40 3.98 34.44
C MET A 288 -10.38 3.45 35.87
N LYS A 289 -9.93 2.21 36.08
CA LYS A 289 -9.74 1.66 37.44
C LYS A 289 -8.65 2.41 38.21
N SER A 290 -7.52 2.73 37.58
CA SER A 290 -6.47 3.57 38.19
C SER A 290 -7.01 4.93 38.57
N THR A 291 -7.71 5.58 37.63
CA THR A 291 -8.32 6.90 37.85
C THR A 291 -9.33 6.87 39.01
N GLY A 292 -10.13 5.81 39.12
CA GLY A 292 -11.06 5.62 40.24
C GLY A 292 -10.37 5.38 41.58
N ALA A 293 -9.25 4.64 41.61
CA ALA A 293 -8.46 4.45 42.81
C ALA A 293 -7.78 5.75 43.27
N GLU A 294 -7.21 6.52 42.33
CA GLU A 294 -6.63 7.84 42.58
C GLU A 294 -7.67 8.83 43.13
N LEU A 295 -8.91 8.77 42.62
CA LEU A 295 -10.01 9.57 43.17
C LEU A 295 -10.31 9.20 44.62
N ALA A 296 -10.44 7.91 44.93
CA ALA A 296 -10.74 7.43 46.28
C ALA A 296 -9.62 7.82 47.28
N GLU A 297 -8.36 7.66 46.88
CA GLU A 297 -7.20 8.06 47.70
C GLU A 297 -7.15 9.58 47.91
N ALA A 298 -7.49 10.37 46.89
CA ALA A 298 -7.56 11.82 47.01
C ALA A 298 -8.72 12.27 47.92
N GLU A 299 -9.88 11.61 47.87
CA GLU A 299 -11.01 11.89 48.76
C GLU A 299 -10.70 11.53 50.22
N GLU A 300 -10.00 10.41 50.47
CA GLU A 300 -9.49 10.06 51.81
C GLU A 300 -8.48 11.09 52.31
N SER A 301 -7.56 11.52 51.43
CA SER A 301 -6.58 12.57 51.74
C SER A 301 -7.25 13.91 52.05
N LEU A 302 -8.34 14.25 51.36
CA LEU A 302 -9.13 15.46 51.62
C LEU A 302 -9.76 15.40 53.00
N ALA A 303 -10.39 14.29 53.37
CA ALA A 303 -10.97 14.11 54.69
C ALA A 303 -9.91 14.23 55.80
N SER A 304 -8.71 13.67 55.56
CA SER A 304 -7.57 13.79 56.48
C SER A 304 -7.13 15.25 56.67
N ILE A 305 -6.89 16.00 55.58
CA ILE A 305 -6.45 17.40 55.69
C ILE A 305 -7.54 18.30 56.27
N GLU A 306 -8.83 18.00 56.06
CA GLU A 306 -9.93 18.72 56.69
C GLU A 306 -9.96 18.53 58.20
N GLY A 307 -9.71 17.31 58.69
CA GLY A 307 -9.52 17.04 60.12
C GLY A 307 -8.31 17.79 60.72
N VAL A 308 -7.21 17.84 59.98
CA VAL A 308 -6.01 18.61 60.36
C VAL A 308 -6.31 20.11 60.41
N LEU A 309 -6.99 20.65 59.40
CA LEU A 309 -7.40 22.05 59.35
C LEU A 309 -8.37 22.41 60.47
N ALA A 310 -9.33 21.53 60.80
CA ALA A 310 -10.24 21.72 61.93
C ALA A 310 -9.48 21.76 63.26
N THR A 311 -8.53 20.84 63.45
CA THR A 311 -7.65 20.82 64.62
C THR A 311 -6.81 22.10 64.70
N PHE A 312 -6.21 22.52 63.59
CA PHE A 312 -5.42 23.74 63.49
C PHE A 312 -6.26 24.99 63.83
N ARG A 313 -7.48 25.10 63.30
CA ARG A 313 -8.42 26.20 63.62
C ARG A 313 -8.80 26.23 65.09
N GLY A 314 -9.16 25.09 65.68
CA GLY A 314 -9.48 25.02 67.11
C GLY A 314 -8.33 25.47 68.01
N LEU A 315 -7.08 25.20 67.61
CA LEU A 315 -5.89 25.69 68.30
C LEU A 315 -5.68 27.18 68.04
N LEU A 316 -5.90 27.65 66.82
CA LEU A 316 -5.78 29.05 66.43
C LEU A 316 -6.78 29.93 67.20
N ASP A 317 -8.02 29.48 67.37
CA ASP A 317 -9.12 30.26 67.95
C ASP A 317 -9.22 30.17 69.48
N ARG A 318 -8.37 29.36 70.14
CA ARG A 318 -8.41 29.17 71.59
C ARG A 318 -8.26 30.51 72.31
N SER A 319 -9.30 30.88 73.05
CA SER A 319 -9.44 32.16 73.75
C SER A 319 -9.47 31.98 75.27
N LYS A 320 -9.10 33.04 76.00
CA LYS A 320 -9.26 33.13 77.47
C LYS A 320 -10.68 33.50 77.92
N GLU A 321 -11.56 33.94 77.03
CA GLU A 321 -12.93 34.33 77.38
C GLU A 321 -13.82 33.09 77.64
N VAL A 322 -14.47 33.04 78.81
CA VAL A 322 -15.45 32.00 79.15
C VAL A 322 -16.76 32.30 78.41
N PRO A 323 -17.36 31.35 77.65
CA PRO A 323 -18.66 31.57 77.03
C PRO A 323 -19.72 31.91 78.10
N PRO A 324 -20.58 32.92 77.90
CA PRO A 324 -21.61 33.25 78.89
C PRO A 324 -22.56 32.07 79.10
N GLU A 325 -22.73 31.67 80.36
CA GLU A 325 -23.65 30.63 80.82
C GLU A 325 -25.09 31.01 80.39
N PRO A 326 -25.89 30.09 79.79
CA PRO A 326 -27.29 30.39 79.53
C PRO A 326 -28.01 30.58 80.86
N ALA A 327 -28.48 31.80 81.13
CA ALA A 327 -29.22 32.14 82.33
C ALA A 327 -30.44 31.21 82.49
N ALA A 328 -30.39 30.35 83.50
CA ALA A 328 -31.55 29.63 84.00
C ALA A 328 -32.48 30.63 84.71
N GLU A 329 -33.44 31.20 83.99
CA GLU A 329 -34.63 31.80 84.61
C GLU A 329 -35.58 30.67 85.03
N ALA A 330 -35.42 30.19 86.26
CA ALA A 330 -36.43 29.44 86.97
C ALA A 330 -37.13 30.37 87.98
N ALA A 331 -38.39 30.67 87.67
CA ALA A 331 -39.57 30.76 88.56
C ALA A 331 -39.40 31.33 89.98
N GLU A 332 -40.25 32.29 90.37
CA GLU A 332 -41.57 32.02 90.95
C GLU A 332 -42.18 33.24 91.70
N ALA A 333 -43.45 33.53 91.36
CA ALA A 333 -44.54 34.13 92.14
C ALA A 333 -44.33 35.42 92.98
N ALA A 334 -45.18 36.43 92.73
CA ALA A 334 -46.50 36.49 93.38
C ALA A 334 -47.35 37.70 92.96
N ALA A 335 -48.67 37.45 92.98
CA ALA A 335 -49.80 38.36 93.21
C ALA A 335 -50.49 39.02 91.99
N ALA A 336 -51.61 38.38 91.61
CA ALA A 336 -52.96 38.95 91.48
C ALA A 336 -53.17 40.17 90.56
N ALA A 337 -54.14 40.25 89.65
CA ALA A 337 -55.43 39.58 89.60
C ALA A 337 -55.98 39.59 88.15
N GLU A 338 -56.67 38.51 87.80
CA GLU A 338 -57.76 38.42 86.81
C GLU A 338 -58.92 39.42 87.11
N PRO A 339 -60.02 39.48 86.33
CA PRO A 339 -60.25 39.05 84.93
C PRO A 339 -61.16 40.02 84.12
N ALA A 340 -61.39 39.72 82.83
CA ALA A 340 -62.71 39.63 82.14
C ALA A 340 -62.46 39.56 80.61
N ALA A 341 -62.80 38.48 79.89
CA ALA A 341 -64.14 38.11 79.37
C ALA A 341 -64.78 39.24 78.56
N SER A 342 -65.40 39.09 77.39
CA SER A 342 -65.75 38.02 76.44
C SER A 342 -65.88 38.73 75.06
N SER A 343 -66.21 38.19 73.90
CA SER A 343 -66.86 36.98 73.37
C SER A 343 -66.44 36.88 71.89
#